data_AF-A0A915CQ69-F1
#
_entry.id   AF-A0A915CQ69-F1
#
_cell.length_a   1.000
_cell.length_b   1.000
_cell.length_c   1.000
_cell.angle_alpha   90.00
_cell.angle_beta   90.00
_cell.angle_gamma   90.00
#
_symmetry.space_group_name_H-M   'P 1'
#
loop_
_entity.id
_entity.type
_entity.pdbx_description
1 polymer ?
#
loop_
_entity_poly.entity_id
_entity_poly.type
_entity_poly.pdbx_seq_one_letter_code
_entity_poly.pdbx_strand_id
1 'polypeptide(L)'
;MPESEQERSGLVEAHAYAVLDLRKFENKRLLLVKNPWTHLRWKGRFSEKDVTSWTPEMCKALDYNPKDAQQFDDGLFWIDYESVCAFFDVFYVNWNPRLFPFTYALHSSWHAGVGPVKDLYTIGDNPQYYLEVNNKHDTASVWILLTRHIIEKDDFADNKEYITVIVYKSGGKRIYLPYDPKPLGAGNPTFYTCYCSV
;
A
#
# COMPACT_ATOMS: atom_id res chain seq x y z
N MET A 1 0.62 -21.30 -2.90
CA MET A 1 -0.49 -21.65 -3.80
C MET A 1 -0.15 -22.96 -4.51
N PRO A 2 -0.88 -24.07 -4.25
CA PRO A 2 -0.62 -25.35 -4.89
C PRO A 2 -0.65 -25.28 -6.43
N GLU A 3 0.09 -26.15 -7.11
CA GLU A 3 0.18 -26.17 -8.59
C GLU A 3 -1.20 -26.29 -9.26
N SER A 4 -2.10 -27.10 -8.71
CA SER A 4 -3.48 -27.23 -9.20
C SER A 4 -4.27 -25.91 -9.17
N GLU A 5 -4.04 -25.07 -8.17
CA GLU A 5 -4.65 -23.74 -8.08
C GLU A 5 -4.02 -22.76 -9.07
N GLN A 6 -2.72 -22.89 -9.35
CA GLN A 6 -2.04 -22.11 -10.38
C GLN A 6 -2.56 -22.47 -11.78
N GLU A 7 -2.74 -23.76 -12.06
CA GLU A 7 -3.34 -24.23 -13.31
C GLU A 7 -4.78 -23.76 -13.47
N ARG A 8 -5.56 -23.81 -12.38
CA ARG A 8 -6.97 -23.39 -12.36
C ARG A 8 -7.14 -21.88 -12.55
N SER A 9 -6.36 -21.07 -11.84
CA SER A 9 -6.43 -19.62 -11.88
C SER A 9 -5.70 -19.02 -13.09
N GLY A 10 -4.65 -19.69 -13.56
CA GLY A 10 -3.69 -19.16 -14.53
C GLY A 10 -2.69 -18.15 -13.94
N LEU A 11 -2.65 -18.01 -12.61
CA LEU A 11 -1.68 -17.18 -11.89
C LEU A 11 -0.54 -18.03 -11.34
N VAL A 12 0.64 -17.46 -11.27
CA VAL A 12 1.87 -18.10 -10.81
C VAL A 12 2.24 -17.52 -9.45
N GLU A 13 2.62 -18.39 -8.52
CA GLU A 13 3.06 -17.98 -7.19
C GLU A 13 4.47 -17.36 -7.21
N ALA A 14 4.75 -16.47 -6.23
CA ALA A 14 6.05 -15.84 -6.05
C ALA A 14 6.58 -15.14 -7.31
N HIS A 15 5.67 -14.64 -8.14
CA HIS A 15 5.96 -13.99 -9.41
C HIS A 15 5.39 -12.58 -9.45
N ALA A 16 6.11 -11.67 -10.09
CA ALA A 16 5.72 -10.28 -10.21
C ALA A 16 4.87 -10.05 -11.46
N TYR A 17 3.74 -9.37 -11.28
CA TYR A 17 2.86 -8.95 -12.37
C TYR A 17 2.84 -7.42 -12.44
N ALA A 18 2.73 -6.87 -13.65
CA ALA A 18 2.64 -5.43 -13.85
C ALA A 18 1.19 -5.01 -14.04
N VAL A 19 0.72 -4.04 -13.25
CA VAL A 19 -0.58 -3.40 -13.49
C VAL A 19 -0.37 -2.25 -14.47
N LEU A 20 -1.04 -2.32 -15.62
CA LEU A 20 -0.89 -1.35 -16.71
C LEU A 20 -2.02 -0.33 -16.74
N ASP A 21 -3.22 -0.72 -16.32
CA ASP A 21 -4.38 0.15 -16.31
C ASP A 21 -5.33 -0.25 -15.16
N LEU A 22 -6.11 0.72 -14.68
CA LEU A 22 -7.14 0.52 -13.68
C LEU A 22 -8.35 1.36 -14.06
N ARG A 23 -9.44 0.68 -14.43
CA ARG A 23 -10.67 1.33 -14.89
C ARG A 23 -11.84 0.91 -14.03
N LYS A 24 -12.77 1.85 -13.84
CA LYS A 24 -14.06 1.61 -13.23
C LYS A 24 -15.14 1.65 -14.31
N PHE A 25 -15.91 0.59 -14.44
CA PHE A 25 -17.09 0.54 -15.30
C PHE A 25 -18.30 0.14 -14.46
N GLU A 26 -19.31 1.01 -14.42
CA GLU A 26 -20.43 0.93 -13.48
C GLU A 26 -19.92 0.79 -12.03
N ASN A 27 -20.24 -0.32 -11.36
CA ASN A 27 -19.82 -0.64 -10.00
C ASN A 27 -18.64 -1.62 -9.94
N LYS A 28 -18.02 -1.95 -11.08
CA LYS A 28 -16.90 -2.90 -11.17
C LYS A 28 -15.58 -2.15 -11.30
N ARG A 29 -14.56 -2.62 -10.58
CA ARG A 29 -13.18 -2.14 -10.66
C ARG A 29 -12.35 -3.22 -11.32
N LEU A 30 -11.76 -2.88 -12.47
CA LEU A 30 -11.02 -3.82 -13.30
C LEU A 30 -9.59 -3.33 -13.43
N LEU A 31 -8.65 -4.28 -13.35
CA LEU A 31 -7.22 -4.03 -13.51
C LEU A 31 -6.75 -4.75 -14.77
N LEU A 32 -6.03 -4.04 -15.63
CA LEU A 32 -5.31 -4.62 -16.74
C LEU A 32 -3.93 -5.04 -16.23
N VAL A 33 -3.67 -6.34 -16.26
CA VAL A 33 -2.47 -6.94 -15.68
C VAL A 33 -1.67 -7.63 -16.78
N LYS A 34 -0.34 -7.49 -16.73
CA LYS A 34 0.60 -8.17 -17.61
C LYS A 34 1.45 -9.18 -16.85
N ASN A 35 1.47 -10.41 -17.33
CA ASN A 35 2.48 -11.39 -17.01
C ASN A 35 3.78 -11.09 -17.80
N PRO A 36 4.92 -10.83 -17.15
CA PRO A 36 6.20 -10.59 -17.82
C PRO A 36 6.69 -11.75 -18.69
N TRP A 37 6.26 -12.98 -18.42
CA TRP A 37 6.62 -14.14 -19.23
C TRP A 37 5.88 -14.19 -20.57
N THR A 38 4.95 -13.27 -20.82
CA THR A 38 4.19 -13.13 -22.07
C THR A 38 3.41 -14.39 -22.48
N HIS A 39 3.13 -15.27 -21.52
CA HIS A 39 2.23 -16.42 -21.61
C HIS A 39 1.62 -16.66 -20.23
N LEU A 40 0.55 -17.47 -20.15
CA LEU A 40 -0.22 -17.75 -18.93
C LEU A 40 -0.99 -16.53 -18.42
N ARG A 41 -2.30 -16.59 -18.63
CA ARG A 41 -3.27 -15.54 -18.27
C ARG A 41 -4.25 -16.03 -17.23
N TRP A 42 -4.84 -15.06 -16.53
CA TRP A 42 -5.99 -15.25 -15.67
C TRP A 42 -7.11 -16.01 -16.40
N LYS A 43 -7.63 -17.06 -15.77
CA LYS A 43 -8.69 -17.93 -16.30
C LYS A 43 -10.04 -17.74 -15.61
N GLY A 44 -10.14 -16.80 -14.68
CA GLY A 44 -11.37 -16.53 -13.93
C GLY A 44 -12.28 -15.51 -14.60
N ARG A 45 -13.03 -14.75 -13.78
CA ARG A 45 -13.96 -13.72 -14.26
C ARG A 45 -13.22 -12.63 -15.03
N PHE A 46 -13.79 -12.20 -16.15
CA PHE A 46 -13.16 -11.26 -17.08
C PHE A 46 -11.88 -11.80 -17.75
N SER A 47 -11.67 -13.12 -17.77
CA SER A 47 -10.68 -13.74 -18.67
C SER A 47 -11.14 -13.65 -20.13
N GLU A 48 -10.26 -13.96 -21.08
CA GLU A 48 -10.59 -14.02 -22.49
C GLU A 48 -11.65 -15.08 -22.80
N LYS A 49 -11.75 -16.13 -21.96
CA LYS A 49 -12.70 -17.26 -22.12
C LYS A 49 -14.03 -17.04 -21.39
N ASP A 50 -14.14 -16.01 -20.55
CA ASP A 50 -15.38 -15.73 -19.81
C ASP A 50 -16.42 -15.04 -20.71
N VAL A 51 -17.26 -15.84 -21.35
CA VAL A 51 -18.34 -15.33 -22.22
C VAL A 51 -19.49 -14.66 -21.47
N THR A 52 -19.54 -14.78 -20.14
CA THR A 52 -20.70 -14.35 -19.33
C THR A 52 -20.55 -12.98 -18.72
N SER A 53 -19.35 -12.62 -18.24
CA SER A 53 -19.15 -11.35 -17.55
C SER A 53 -18.93 -10.17 -18.50
N TRP A 54 -18.47 -10.44 -19.72
CA TRP A 54 -18.23 -9.41 -20.74
C TRP A 54 -19.51 -8.92 -21.39
N THR A 55 -19.73 -7.61 -21.38
CA THR A 55 -20.78 -6.94 -22.17
C THR A 55 -20.16 -6.11 -23.30
N PRO A 56 -20.86 -5.89 -24.43
CA PRO A 56 -20.35 -5.08 -25.52
C PRO A 56 -19.95 -3.66 -25.10
N GLU A 57 -20.71 -3.05 -24.19
CA GLU A 57 -20.45 -1.71 -23.67
C GLU A 57 -19.17 -1.68 -22.83
N MET A 58 -18.94 -2.72 -22.03
CA MET A 58 -17.75 -2.86 -21.22
C MET A 58 -16.52 -3.08 -22.11
N CYS A 59 -16.60 -3.97 -23.10
CA CYS A 59 -15.52 -4.20 -24.08
C CYS A 59 -15.10 -2.88 -24.75
N LYS A 60 -16.08 -2.06 -25.15
CA LYS A 60 -15.81 -0.73 -25.73
C LYS A 60 -15.17 0.23 -24.72
N ALA A 61 -15.64 0.25 -23.47
CA ALA A 61 -15.11 1.15 -22.44
C ALA A 61 -13.68 0.78 -22.00
N LEU A 62 -13.33 -0.51 -22.05
CA LEU A 62 -12.00 -1.00 -21.70
C LEU A 62 -11.05 -1.09 -22.89
N ASP A 63 -11.52 -0.79 -24.10
CA ASP A 63 -10.78 -0.98 -25.35
C ASP A 63 -10.23 -2.42 -25.46
N TYR A 64 -11.08 -3.40 -25.18
CA TYR A 64 -10.72 -4.81 -25.08
C TYR A 64 -11.71 -5.71 -25.82
N ASN A 65 -11.20 -6.65 -26.62
CA ASN A 65 -11.98 -7.68 -27.28
C ASN A 65 -11.53 -9.09 -26.84
N PRO A 66 -12.35 -9.83 -26.08
CA PRO A 66 -12.01 -11.18 -25.62
C PRO A 66 -11.73 -12.17 -26.76
N LYS A 67 -12.40 -12.02 -27.91
CA LYS A 67 -12.21 -12.93 -29.05
C LYS A 67 -10.85 -12.76 -29.70
N ASP A 68 -10.35 -11.52 -29.79
CA ASP A 68 -9.03 -11.24 -30.34
C ASP A 68 -7.96 -11.72 -29.35
N ALA A 69 -8.18 -11.51 -28.05
CA ALA A 69 -7.29 -12.01 -27.01
C ALA A 69 -7.20 -13.54 -26.99
N GLN A 70 -8.22 -14.29 -27.40
CA GLN A 70 -8.12 -15.75 -27.53
C GLN A 70 -7.17 -16.21 -28.65
N GLN A 71 -6.92 -15.38 -29.67
CA GLN A 71 -6.09 -15.77 -30.82
C GLN A 71 -4.60 -15.72 -30.51
N PHE A 72 -4.18 -14.79 -29.65
CA PHE A 72 -2.79 -14.59 -29.28
C PHE A 72 -2.65 -14.38 -27.77
N ASP A 73 -1.83 -15.20 -27.13
CA ASP A 73 -1.46 -15.02 -25.72
C ASP A 73 -0.21 -14.16 -25.63
N ASP A 74 -0.38 -12.94 -25.15
CA ASP A 74 0.68 -11.97 -24.87
C ASP A 74 0.87 -11.73 -23.36
N GLY A 75 0.22 -12.56 -22.52
CA GLY A 75 0.19 -12.43 -21.08
C GLY A 75 -0.62 -11.24 -20.55
N LEU A 76 -1.39 -10.51 -21.38
CA LEU A 76 -2.29 -9.44 -20.94
C LEU A 76 -3.68 -9.97 -20.63
N PHE A 77 -4.22 -9.58 -19.48
CA PHE A 77 -5.58 -9.93 -19.08
C PHE A 77 -6.20 -8.89 -18.17
N TRP A 78 -7.53 -8.80 -18.22
CA TRP A 78 -8.31 -8.08 -17.24
C TRP A 78 -8.66 -9.00 -16.07
N ILE A 79 -8.70 -8.43 -14.86
CA ILE A 79 -9.11 -9.11 -13.63
C ILE A 79 -9.90 -8.13 -12.76
N ASP A 80 -10.93 -8.61 -12.07
CA ASP A 80 -11.68 -7.80 -11.11
C ASP A 80 -10.91 -7.61 -9.80
N TYR A 81 -11.09 -6.44 -9.20
CA TYR A 81 -10.42 -6.08 -7.95
C TYR A 81 -10.65 -7.10 -6.84
N GLU A 82 -11.86 -7.67 -6.76
CA GLU A 82 -12.20 -8.69 -5.78
C GLU A 82 -11.36 -9.97 -5.97
N SER A 83 -11.07 -10.36 -7.21
CA SER A 83 -10.14 -11.46 -7.49
C SER A 83 -8.70 -11.05 -7.21
N VAL A 84 -8.29 -9.81 -7.49
CA VAL A 84 -6.95 -9.33 -7.10
C VAL A 84 -6.73 -9.47 -5.59
N CYS A 85 -7.69 -9.03 -4.78
CA CYS A 85 -7.63 -9.17 -3.32
C CYS A 85 -7.64 -10.63 -2.83
N ALA A 86 -8.18 -11.56 -3.62
CA ALA A 86 -8.23 -12.97 -3.25
C ALA A 86 -6.94 -13.73 -3.60
N PHE A 87 -6.18 -13.28 -4.61
CA PHE A 87 -5.02 -14.00 -5.16
C PHE A 87 -3.68 -13.30 -4.95
N PHE A 88 -3.66 -12.00 -4.60
CA PHE A 88 -2.43 -11.23 -4.42
C PHE A 88 -2.32 -10.69 -3.00
N ASP A 89 -1.19 -10.96 -2.36
CA ASP A 89 -0.91 -10.49 -0.99
C ASP A 89 -0.29 -9.09 -0.95
N VAL A 90 0.49 -8.75 -1.98
CA VAL A 90 1.32 -7.54 -2.00
C VAL A 90 1.09 -6.74 -3.27
N PHE A 91 0.93 -5.43 -3.10
CA PHE A 91 0.76 -4.48 -4.18
C PHE A 91 1.80 -3.37 -4.05
N TYR A 92 2.72 -3.27 -5.01
CA TYR A 92 3.74 -2.23 -5.03
C TYR A 92 3.25 -1.02 -5.82
N VAL A 93 3.21 0.14 -5.18
CA VAL A 93 2.77 1.39 -5.79
C VAL A 93 3.89 2.41 -5.72
N ASN A 94 4.22 3.00 -6.86
CA ASN A 94 4.99 4.23 -6.91
C ASN A 94 4.02 5.40 -6.98
N TRP A 95 4.15 6.39 -6.10
CA TRP A 95 3.39 7.63 -6.20
C TRP A 95 4.21 8.70 -6.91
N ASN A 96 3.51 9.60 -7.61
CA ASN A 96 4.12 10.80 -8.14
C ASN A 96 4.32 11.81 -7.00
N PRO A 97 5.56 12.21 -6.65
CA PRO A 97 5.81 13.16 -5.57
C PRO A 97 5.09 14.51 -5.77
N ARG A 98 4.78 14.87 -7.02
CA ARG A 98 4.05 16.11 -7.36
C ARG A 98 2.61 16.15 -6.85
N LEU A 99 2.04 15.01 -6.44
CA LEU A 99 0.73 14.96 -5.80
C LEU A 99 0.73 15.64 -4.42
N PHE A 100 1.91 15.84 -3.82
CA PHE A 100 2.09 16.47 -2.52
C PHE A 100 2.77 17.83 -2.69
N PRO A 101 2.01 18.92 -2.87
CA PRO A 101 2.56 20.26 -3.11
C PRO A 101 3.41 20.75 -1.93
N PHE A 102 3.18 20.23 -0.73
CA PHE A 102 3.97 20.48 0.46
C PHE A 102 4.53 19.14 0.96
N THR A 103 5.85 18.98 0.85
CA THR A 103 6.57 17.79 1.28
C THR A 103 7.79 18.20 2.10
N TYR A 104 8.04 17.50 3.20
CA TYR A 104 9.24 17.66 4.02
C TYR A 104 9.72 16.29 4.48
N ALA A 105 11.03 16.08 4.49
CA ALA A 105 11.64 14.81 4.88
C ALA A 105 12.74 15.04 5.92
N LEU A 106 12.70 14.25 6.99
CA LEU A 106 13.71 14.21 8.03
C LEU A 106 14.38 12.83 8.02
N HIS A 107 15.70 12.82 8.10
CA HIS A 107 16.48 11.59 8.24
C HIS A 107 17.17 11.64 9.60
N SER A 108 17.00 10.57 10.37
CA SER A 108 17.61 10.41 11.69
C SER A 108 17.93 8.94 11.91
N SER A 109 18.88 8.67 12.80
CA SER A 109 19.16 7.35 13.33
C SER A 109 18.98 7.35 14.84
N TRP A 110 18.54 6.23 15.39
CA TRP A 110 18.51 5.95 16.82
C TRP A 110 18.76 4.46 17.02
N HIS A 111 19.37 4.08 18.15
CA HIS A 111 19.73 2.69 18.41
C HIS A 111 18.56 1.94 19.05
N ALA A 112 18.22 0.78 18.51
CA ALA A 112 17.35 -0.17 19.17
C ALA A 112 17.97 -0.58 20.52
N GLY A 113 17.21 -0.45 21.61
CA GLY A 113 17.67 -0.76 22.97
C GLY A 113 18.01 0.44 23.86
N VAL A 114 17.90 1.67 23.36
CA VAL A 114 17.93 2.87 24.20
C VAL A 114 16.50 3.23 24.61
N GLY A 115 16.19 3.09 25.91
CA GLY A 115 14.84 3.27 26.46
C GLY A 115 14.28 1.98 27.05
N PRO A 116 13.03 1.98 27.56
CA PRO A 116 12.42 0.78 28.12
C PRO A 116 12.17 -0.26 27.03
N VAL A 117 12.40 -1.55 27.35
CA VAL A 117 12.13 -2.71 26.47
C VAL A 117 10.70 -2.74 25.94
N LYS A 118 9.79 -2.05 26.63
CA LYS A 118 8.42 -1.80 26.19
C LYS A 118 8.10 -0.34 26.42
N ASP A 119 7.60 0.31 25.38
CA ASP A 119 7.00 1.67 25.40
C ASP A 119 5.79 1.82 26.36
N LEU A 120 5.48 0.80 27.18
CA LEU A 120 4.38 0.80 28.13
C LEU A 120 4.54 1.81 29.28
N TYR A 121 5.78 2.12 29.66
CA TYR A 121 6.06 2.92 30.86
C TYR A 121 6.50 4.34 30.54
N THR A 122 7.39 4.50 29.56
CA THR A 122 7.83 5.80 29.08
C THR A 122 8.19 5.73 27.61
N ILE A 123 7.91 6.80 26.88
CA ILE A 123 8.30 7.03 25.49
C ILE A 123 9.15 8.30 25.34
N GLY A 124 9.57 8.85 26.48
CA GLY A 124 10.29 10.12 26.55
C GLY A 124 11.65 10.09 25.87
N ASP A 125 12.29 8.93 25.79
CA ASP A 125 13.63 8.75 25.22
C ASP A 125 13.61 8.56 23.69
N ASN A 126 12.45 8.25 23.11
CA ASN A 126 12.28 8.12 21.67
C ASN A 126 12.41 9.50 20.97
N PRO A 127 12.87 9.54 19.70
CA PRO A 127 12.84 10.75 18.89
C PRO A 127 11.42 11.31 18.79
N GLN A 128 11.27 12.62 19.04
CA GLN A 128 9.99 13.32 18.98
C GLN A 128 10.08 14.52 18.05
N TYR A 129 9.09 14.66 17.18
CA TYR A 129 9.00 15.71 16.17
C TYR A 129 7.73 16.52 16.37
N TYR A 130 7.85 17.83 16.17
CA TYR A 130 6.71 18.75 16.19
C TYR A 130 6.23 19.01 14.77
N LEU A 131 4.93 18.82 14.55
CA LEU A 131 4.24 19.11 13.30
C LEU A 131 3.19 20.20 13.53
N GLU A 132 3.37 21.31 12.84
CA GLU A 132 2.42 22.42 12.79
C GLU A 132 1.78 22.49 11.40
N VAL A 133 0.45 22.51 11.35
CA VAL A 133 -0.32 22.57 10.10
C VAL A 133 -0.96 23.94 9.99
N ASN A 134 -0.29 24.85 9.27
CA ASN A 134 -0.79 26.19 9.00
C ASN A 134 -1.73 26.19 7.80
N ASN A 135 -2.97 25.74 8.00
CA ASN A 135 -3.99 25.73 6.94
C ASN A 135 -4.90 26.97 7.04
N LYS A 136 -5.01 27.72 5.94
CA LYS A 136 -5.97 28.83 5.80
C LYS A 136 -7.37 28.36 5.39
N HIS A 137 -7.52 27.08 5.06
CA HIS A 137 -8.77 26.43 4.66
C HIS A 137 -9.31 25.52 5.78
N ASP A 138 -10.57 25.10 5.68
CA ASP A 138 -11.25 24.34 6.75
C ASP A 138 -10.71 22.91 6.95
N THR A 139 -10.13 22.30 5.91
CA THR A 139 -9.65 20.91 5.96
C THR A 139 -8.30 20.74 5.26
N ALA A 140 -7.37 20.06 5.91
CA ALA A 140 -6.10 19.61 5.33
C ALA A 140 -5.87 18.14 5.66
N SER A 141 -5.30 17.39 4.72
CA SER A 141 -4.86 16.01 4.97
C SER A 141 -3.34 15.97 5.07
N VAL A 142 -2.82 15.38 6.15
CA VAL A 142 -1.39 15.15 6.32
C VAL A 142 -1.12 13.66 6.21
N TRP A 143 -0.11 13.32 5.42
CA TRP A 143 0.38 11.96 5.25
C TRP A 143 1.75 11.87 5.90
N ILE A 144 1.92 10.90 6.81
CA ILE A 144 3.19 10.65 7.49
C ILE A 144 3.69 9.29 7.01
N LEU A 145 4.88 9.30 6.41
CA LEU A 145 5.58 8.09 6.00
C LEU A 145 6.78 7.90 6.91
N LEU A 146 6.83 6.76 7.59
CA LEU A 146 7.99 6.34 8.38
C LEU A 146 8.71 5.20 7.66
N THR A 147 10.00 5.39 7.38
CA THR A 147 10.83 4.43 6.65
C THR A 147 12.03 4.00 7.49
N ARG A 148 12.28 2.68 7.54
CA ARG A 148 13.51 2.10 8.10
C ARG A 148 14.50 1.85 6.97
N HIS A 149 15.76 2.25 7.14
CA HIS A 149 16.83 1.80 6.25
C HIS A 149 17.39 0.49 6.79
N ILE A 150 17.11 -0.62 6.09
CA ILE A 150 17.68 -1.93 6.42
C ILE A 150 18.97 -2.11 5.61
N ILE A 151 20.08 -2.24 6.31
CA ILE A 151 21.42 -2.43 5.71
C ILE A 151 21.91 -3.88 5.80
N GLU A 152 21.33 -4.69 6.69
CA GLU A 152 21.68 -6.09 6.89
C GLU A 152 20.67 -7.02 6.22
N LYS A 153 21.17 -7.97 5.43
CA LYS A 153 20.32 -8.92 4.69
C LYS A 153 19.49 -9.81 5.63
N ASP A 154 20.04 -10.22 6.77
CA ASP A 154 19.36 -11.10 7.71
C ASP A 154 18.19 -10.37 8.41
N ASP A 155 18.35 -9.08 8.68
CA ASP A 155 17.26 -8.24 9.17
C ASP A 155 16.21 -8.00 8.08
N PHE A 156 16.60 -7.87 6.81
CA PHE A 156 15.62 -7.81 5.72
C PHE A 156 14.81 -9.10 5.57
N ALA A 157 15.43 -10.27 5.78
CA ALA A 157 14.77 -11.56 5.61
C ALA A 157 13.76 -11.86 6.73
N ASP A 158 14.14 -11.61 7.99
CA ASP A 158 13.35 -12.01 9.17
C ASP A 158 12.70 -10.84 9.91
N ASN A 159 12.96 -9.60 9.49
CA ASN A 159 12.51 -8.35 10.10
C ASN A 159 12.54 -8.35 11.63
N LYS A 160 13.71 -8.08 12.20
CA LYS A 160 13.96 -8.23 13.65
C LYS A 160 13.42 -7.07 14.47
N GLU A 161 13.23 -5.91 13.85
CA GLU A 161 12.80 -4.69 14.51
C GLU A 161 11.63 -4.08 13.74
N TYR A 162 10.63 -3.63 14.50
CA TYR A 162 9.47 -2.95 13.94
C TYR A 162 9.65 -1.46 14.18
N ILE A 163 8.99 -0.62 13.40
CA ILE A 163 8.93 0.80 13.73
C ILE A 163 7.51 1.28 13.62
N THR A 164 7.12 2.17 14.51
CA THR A 164 5.81 2.81 14.47
C THR A 164 5.93 4.31 14.70
N VAL A 165 4.96 5.04 14.17
CA VAL A 165 4.77 6.46 14.46
C VAL A 165 3.45 6.64 15.20
N ILE A 166 3.48 7.36 16.32
CA ILE A 166 2.27 7.71 17.06
C ILE A 166 2.15 9.22 17.14
N VAL A 167 0.93 9.71 16.92
CA VAL A 167 0.62 11.14 16.81
C VAL A 167 -0.18 11.61 18.02
N TYR A 168 0.27 12.68 18.67
CA TYR A 168 -0.35 13.25 19.88
C TYR A 168 -0.72 14.71 19.70
N LYS A 169 -1.87 15.14 20.24
CA LYS A 169 -2.18 16.58 20.36
C LYS A 169 -1.58 17.16 21.64
N SER A 170 -0.34 17.63 21.55
CA SER A 170 0.45 18.08 22.72
C SER A 170 0.63 19.60 22.83
N GLY A 171 0.31 20.35 21.77
CA GLY A 171 0.67 21.76 21.66
C GLY A 171 2.19 22.02 21.66
N GLY A 172 2.98 21.09 21.11
CA GLY A 172 4.44 21.20 21.01
C GLY A 172 5.20 20.73 22.25
N LYS A 173 4.50 20.23 23.27
CA LYS A 173 5.13 19.64 24.46
C LYS A 173 5.64 18.23 24.15
N ARG A 174 6.73 17.84 24.82
CA ARG A 174 7.21 16.45 24.80
C ARG A 174 6.20 15.54 25.49
N ILE A 175 6.07 14.33 24.96
CA ILE A 175 5.26 13.27 25.54
C ILE A 175 6.18 12.28 26.26
N TYR A 176 5.83 11.95 27.49
CA TYR A 176 6.60 11.00 28.30
C TYR A 176 5.84 9.71 28.52
N LEU A 177 4.52 9.78 28.64
CA LEU A 177 3.67 8.62 28.89
C LEU A 177 2.87 8.29 27.62
N PRO A 178 2.78 7.01 27.23
CA PRO A 178 2.10 6.61 25.99
C PRO A 178 0.58 6.83 26.01
N TYR A 179 0.00 7.09 27.19
CA TYR A 179 -1.43 7.28 27.40
C TYR A 179 -1.80 8.71 27.82
N ASP A 180 -0.83 9.60 28.05
CA ASP A 180 -1.08 10.97 28.49
C ASP A 180 -0.23 12.00 27.71
N PRO A 181 -0.84 12.78 26.81
CA PRO A 181 -2.25 12.76 26.45
C PRO A 181 -2.60 11.51 25.62
N LYS A 182 -3.89 11.18 25.50
CA LYS A 182 -4.33 10.05 24.67
C LYS A 182 -3.85 10.27 23.21
N PRO A 183 -3.23 9.25 22.56
CA PRO A 183 -2.84 9.36 21.16
C PRO A 183 -4.06 9.50 20.26
N LEU A 184 -3.87 10.15 19.11
CA LEU A 184 -4.93 10.31 18.12
C LEU A 184 -5.15 8.98 17.41
N GLY A 185 -6.36 8.43 17.56
CA GLY A 185 -6.89 7.47 16.60
C GLY A 185 -7.47 8.26 15.43
N ALA A 186 -6.92 8.08 14.23
CA ALA A 186 -7.38 8.61 12.94
C ALA A 186 -8.43 9.75 13.00
N GLY A 187 -8.01 11.04 12.98
CA GLY A 187 -8.89 12.21 12.91
C GLY A 187 -8.23 13.58 13.21
N ASN A 188 -8.77 14.66 12.63
CA ASN A 188 -8.14 15.99 12.31
C ASN A 188 -8.51 17.16 13.32
N PRO A 189 -7.92 18.39 13.28
CA PRO A 189 -6.57 18.76 13.75
C PRO A 189 -6.45 19.97 14.73
N THR A 190 -5.22 20.21 15.25
CA THR A 190 -4.53 21.53 15.16
C THR A 190 -3.01 21.49 15.45
N PHE A 191 -2.48 20.58 16.28
CA PHE A 191 -1.03 20.49 16.59
C PHE A 191 -0.63 19.07 16.94
N TYR A 192 0.54 18.59 16.48
CA TYR A 192 0.93 17.19 16.65
C TYR A 192 2.38 16.96 17.09
N THR A 193 2.60 16.04 18.04
CA THR A 193 3.91 15.43 18.31
C THR A 193 3.92 14.02 17.72
N CYS A 194 4.88 13.72 16.86
CA CYS A 194 5.11 12.38 16.33
C CYS A 194 6.31 11.77 17.06
N TYR A 195 6.24 10.51 17.46
CA TYR A 195 7.42 9.79 17.95
C TYR A 195 7.60 8.46 17.22
N CYS A 196 8.86 8.04 17.08
CA CYS A 196 9.22 6.76 16.48
C CYS A 196 9.59 5.76 17.58
N SER A 197 8.94 4.59 17.61
CA SER A 197 9.39 3.46 18.46
C SER A 197 10.10 2.41 17.62
N VAL A 198 10.90 1.56 18.30
CA VAL A 198 11.40 0.27 17.76
C VAL A 198 10.63 -0.89 18.39
#